data_AF-A0A5S9M8G9-F1
#
_entry.id   AF-A0A5S9M8G9-F1
#
_cell.length_a   1.000
_cell.length_b   1.000
_cell.length_c   1.000
_cell.angle_alpha   90.00
_cell.angle_beta   90.00
_cell.angle_gamma   90.00
#
_symmetry.space_group_name_H-M   'P 1'
#
loop_
_entity.id
_entity.type
_entity.pdbx_description
1 polymer ?
#
loop_
_entity_poly.entity_id
_entity_poly.type
_entity_poly.pdbx_seq_one_letter_code
_entity_poly.pdbx_strand_id
1 'polypeptide(L)' 'MTDLIVPGQKRDKEGKVLSITPESAGWTYIGFDVYTLSKGETLHHETGDKEVCVVILSGKLHLSTTTEKK' A
#
# COMPACT_ATOMS: atom_id res chain seq x y z
N MET A 1 -24.35 -12.99 3.18
CA MET A 1 -23.05 -13.64 3.44
C MET A 1 -22.00 -12.54 3.42
N THR A 2 -21.22 -12.42 4.49
CA THR A 2 -20.19 -11.37 4.59
C THR A 2 -18.95 -11.85 3.85
N ASP A 3 -18.52 -11.10 2.83
CA ASP A 3 -17.28 -11.38 2.11
C ASP A 3 -16.17 -10.51 2.69
N LEU A 4 -15.29 -11.13 3.47
CA LEU A 4 -14.20 -10.47 4.19
C LEU A 4 -12.83 -10.82 3.62
N ILE A 5 -12.78 -11.70 2.62
CA ILE A 5 -11.52 -12.17 2.06
C ILE A 5 -11.29 -11.42 0.75
N VAL A 6 -10.29 -10.54 0.75
CA VAL A 6 -9.82 -9.90 -0.48
C VAL A 6 -8.62 -10.69 -1.00
N PRO A 7 -8.77 -11.53 -2.05
CA PRO A 7 -7.67 -12.31 -2.59
C PRO A 7 -6.63 -11.40 -3.25
N GLY A 8 -5.35 -11.76 -3.09
CA GLY A 8 -4.27 -11.08 -3.80
C GLY A 8 -4.44 -11.20 -5.32
N GLN A 9 -4.24 -10.09 -6.02
CA GLN A 9 -4.26 -10.03 -7.48
C GLN A 9 -2.84 -10.09 -8.05
N LYS A 10 -2.74 -10.37 -9.36
CA LYS A 10 -1.47 -10.23 -10.07
C LYS A 10 -0.98 -8.80 -9.96
N ARG A 11 0.34 -8.63 -9.86
CA ARG A 11 0.97 -7.30 -9.84
C ARG A 11 0.49 -6.47 -11.03
N ASP A 12 0.08 -5.24 -10.78
CA ASP A 12 -0.20 -4.28 -11.84
C ASP A 12 1.09 -3.62 -12.35
N LYS A 13 0.95 -2.56 -13.16
CA LYS A 13 2.09 -1.82 -13.72
C LYS A 13 2.92 -1.08 -12.67
N GLU A 14 2.33 -0.78 -11.51
CA GLU A 14 2.98 -0.10 -10.39
C GLU A 14 3.45 -1.10 -9.31
N GLY A 15 3.25 -2.40 -9.54
CA GLY A 15 3.61 -3.47 -8.62
C GLY A 15 2.56 -3.72 -7.53
N LYS A 16 1.40 -3.07 -7.56
CA LYS A 16 0.32 -3.26 -6.58
C LYS A 16 -0.29 -4.64 -6.73
N VAL A 17 -0.36 -5.38 -5.63
CA VAL A 17 -0.92 -6.76 -5.57
C VAL A 17 -2.18 -6.84 -4.72
N LEU A 18 -2.43 -5.85 -3.89
CA LEU A 18 -3.64 -5.75 -3.09
C LEU A 18 -3.91 -4.28 -2.79
N SER A 19 -5.18 -3.89 -2.81
CA SER A 19 -5.61 -2.57 -2.37
C SER A 19 -6.96 -2.68 -1.72
N ILE A 20 -7.04 -2.20 -0.49
CA ILE A 20 -8.24 -2.19 0.33
C ILE A 20 -8.43 -0.75 0.75
N THR A 21 -9.45 -0.10 0.19
CA THR A 21 -9.84 1.25 0.59
C THR A 21 -10.96 1.19 1.61
N PRO A 22 -11.13 2.22 2.46
CA PRO A 22 -12.28 2.34 3.36
C PRO A 22 -13.62 2.16 2.62
N GLU A 23 -13.71 2.73 1.41
CA GLU A 23 -14.89 2.63 0.53
C GLU A 23 -15.18 1.18 0.10
N SER A 24 -14.14 0.42 -0.26
CA SER A 24 -14.28 -0.98 -0.66
C SER A 24 -14.58 -1.91 0.52
N ALA A 25 -14.07 -1.59 1.72
CA ALA A 25 -14.21 -2.43 2.91
C ALA A 25 -15.45 -2.10 3.75
N GLY A 26 -16.12 -0.98 3.48
CA GLY A 26 -17.29 -0.53 4.23
C GLY A 26 -16.98 -0.03 5.65
N TRP A 27 -15.72 0.32 5.93
CA TRP A 27 -15.29 0.96 7.18
C TRP A 27 -14.74 2.37 6.92
N THR A 28 -14.42 3.13 7.96
CA THR A 28 -14.17 4.58 7.83
C THR A 28 -12.69 4.97 7.75
N TYR A 29 -11.77 4.20 8.34
CA TYR A 29 -10.45 4.73 8.70
C TYR A 29 -9.28 4.10 7.94
N ILE A 30 -9.21 2.78 7.86
CA ILE A 30 -7.96 2.10 7.48
C ILE A 30 -7.95 1.81 5.98
N GLY A 31 -6.89 2.23 5.30
CA GLY A 31 -6.55 1.72 3.96
C GLY A 31 -5.38 0.75 4.06
N PHE A 32 -5.35 -0.27 3.22
CA PHE A 32 -4.22 -1.19 3.14
C PHE A 32 -3.86 -1.49 1.70
N ASP A 33 -2.62 -1.18 1.33
CA ASP A 33 -2.07 -1.50 0.03
C ASP A 33 -0.83 -2.38 0.19
N VAL A 34 -0.68 -3.36 -0.70
CA VAL A 34 0.51 -4.21 -0.79
C VAL A 34 1.11 -4.05 -2.17
N TYR A 35 2.42 -3.81 -2.20
CA TYR A 35 3.20 -3.65 -3.41
C TYR A 35 4.32 -4.68 -3.45
N THR A 36 4.60 -5.19 -4.65
CA THR A 36 5.74 -6.02 -4.97
C THR A 36 6.59 -5.31 -6.00
N LEU A 37 7.78 -4.92 -5.61
CA LEU A 37 8.74 -4.19 -6.44
C LEU A 37 9.85 -5.13 -6.92
N SER A 38 10.17 -5.04 -8.20
CA SER A 38 11.34 -5.66 -8.82
C SER A 38 12.57 -4.80 -8.58
N LYS A 39 13.76 -5.38 -8.77
CA LYS A 39 15.01 -4.64 -8.63
C LYS A 39 15.05 -3.45 -9.59
N GLY A 40 15.23 -2.25 -9.02
CA GLY A 40 15.29 -0.99 -9.78
C GLY A 40 13.95 -0.29 -9.97
N GLU A 41 12.83 -0.92 -9.60
CA GLU A 41 11.53 -0.24 -9.59
C GLU A 41 11.44 0.71 -8.38
N THR A 42 10.82 1.87 -8.61
CA THR A 42 10.59 2.89 -7.58
C THR A 42 9.10 3.16 -7.51
N LEU A 43 8.57 3.22 -6.29
CA LEU A 43 7.19 3.58 -6.02
C LEU A 43 7.17 4.99 -5.42
N HIS A 44 6.38 5.87 -6.02
CA HIS A 44 6.06 7.17 -5.45
C HIS A 44 4.61 7.16 -4.99
N HIS A 45 4.37 7.49 -3.72
CA HIS A 45 3.04 7.53 -3.15
C HIS A 45 2.84 8.83 -2.40
N GLU A 46 1.78 9.56 -2.75
CA GLU A 46 1.39 10.78 -2.04
C GLU A 46 0.47 10.41 -0.88
N THR A 47 0.91 10.72 0.34
CA THR A 47 0.18 10.37 1.57
C THR A 47 -0.89 11.40 1.93
N GLY A 48 -0.79 12.61 1.37
CA GLY A 48 -1.67 13.74 1.68
C GLY A 48 -1.69 14.02 3.19
N ASP A 49 -2.89 14.15 3.75
CA ASP A 49 -3.11 14.36 5.19
C ASP A 49 -3.22 13.06 6.00
N LYS A 50 -3.04 11.90 5.37
CA LYS A 50 -3.13 10.60 6.04
C LYS A 50 -1.75 10.15 6.52
N GLU A 51 -1.70 9.69 7.75
CA GLU A 51 -0.54 8.95 8.26
C GLU A 51 -0.44 7.62 7.54
N VAL A 52 0.80 7.22 7.20
CA VAL A 52 1.06 5.93 6.57
C VAL A 52 2.11 5.18 7.36
N CYS A 53 1.92 3.86 7.49
CA CYS A 53 2.89 2.96 8.07
C CYS A 53 3.41 2.03 6.97
N VAL A 54 4.71 2.09 6.69
CA VAL A 54 5.34 1.23 5.68
C VAL A 54 5.95 0.02 6.37
N VAL A 55 5.48 -1.17 6.00
CA VAL A 55 5.96 -2.45 6.54
C VAL A 55 6.70 -3.22 5.44
N ILE A 56 7.99 -3.49 5.67
CA ILE A 56 8.82 -4.28 4.75
C ILE A 56 8.59 -5.76 5.07
N LEU A 57 7.72 -6.43 4.29
CA LEU A 57 7.43 -7.85 4.50
C LEU A 57 8.61 -8.76 4.12
N SER A 58 9.35 -8.42 3.06
CA SER A 58 10.52 -9.17 2.62
C SER A 58 11.45 -8.31 1.74
N GLY A 59 12.71 -8.70 1.66
CA GLY A 59 13.72 -8.04 0.84
C GLY A 59 14.34 -6.81 1.48
N LYS A 60 14.92 -5.94 0.64
CA LYS A 60 15.53 -4.68 1.04
C LYS A 60 15.02 -3.60 0.10
N LEU A 61 14.62 -2.47 0.66
CA LEU A 61 14.22 -1.29 -0.10
C LEU A 61 14.86 -0.05 0.50
N HIS A 62 15.01 0.98 -0.33
CA HIS A 62 15.38 2.30 0.12
C HIS A 62 14.09 3.13 0.22
N LEU A 63 13.89 3.79 1.37
CA LEU A 63 12.72 4.61 1.62
C LEU A 63 13.17 6.03 1.94
N SER A 64 12.53 6.99 1.29
CA SER A 64 12.78 8.42 1.47
C SER A 64 11.44 9.15 1.56
N THR A 65 11.32 10.05 2.52
CA THR A 65 10.15 10.92 2.71
C THR A 65 10.55 12.38 2.50
N THR A 66 9.76 13.13 1.73
CA THR A 66 10.06 14.54 1.44
C THR A 66 9.75 15.46 2.63
N THR A 67 8.73 15.12 3.43
CA THR A 67 8.26 15.93 4.55
C THR A 67 7.86 15.03 5.71
N GLU A 68 8.52 15.19 6.85
CA GLU A 68 8.10 14.57 8.11
C GLU A 68 7.31 15.63 8.90
N LYS A 69 6.01 15.40 9.12
CA LYS A 69 5.23 16.19 10.08
C LYS A 69 5.53 15.62 11.48
N LYS A 70 5.93 16.51 12.39
CA LYS A 70 6.38 16.18 13.75
C LYS A 70 5.26 16.36 14.77
#